data_AF-A0A2N3MZ80-F1
#
_entry.id   AF-A0A2N3MZ80-F1
#
_cell.length_a   1.000
_cell.length_b   1.000
_cell.length_c   1.000
_cell.angle_alpha   90.00
_cell.angle_beta   90.00
_cell.angle_gamma   90.00
#
_symmetry.space_group_name_H-M   'P 1'
#
loop_
_entity.id
_entity.type
_entity.pdbx_description
1 polymer ?
#
loop_
_entity_poly.entity_id
_entity_poly.type
_entity_poly.pdbx_seq_one_letter_code
_entity_poly.pdbx_strand_id
1 'polypeptide(L)'
;MEQFTLYTSRFIYHKDFPDSEVSTPRTVGDWLNFGQVCVLLLSTTVLLAVATWYPPNRPFEKVVVTIGYLSFAYWSFVPVLPHFSKSYREHSQWGIDRFLAMHSYWVNWFVTLGVFPISLFCQWLFMHGQPIPQSLSVWGLAAQAVVFILMGVSWTWRMTIDRPTWVQWYKYVGYAAVDNLLFGIVQSILYLFVLGVAGSAEGPADAGEASPLLPD
;
A
#
# COMPACT_ATOMS: atom_id res chain seq x y z
N MET A 1 -6.31 -4.01 1.16
CA MET A 1 -7.39 -5.01 1.06
C MET A 1 -6.99 -6.14 0.16
N GLU A 2 -6.83 -5.95 -1.15
CA GLU A 2 -6.50 -7.02 -2.10
C GLU A 2 -5.25 -7.83 -1.75
N GLN A 3 -4.11 -7.17 -1.46
CA GLN A 3 -2.87 -7.85 -1.06
C GLN A 3 -3.05 -8.66 0.24
N PHE A 4 -3.89 -8.18 1.15
CA PHE A 4 -4.27 -8.94 2.35
C PHE A 4 -5.04 -10.21 1.99
N THR A 5 -6.01 -10.08 1.08
CA THR A 5 -6.83 -11.20 0.65
C THR A 5 -5.99 -12.28 -0.07
N LEU A 6 -5.12 -11.87 -0.99
CA LEU A 6 -4.21 -12.76 -1.73
C LEU A 6 -3.16 -13.42 -0.84
N TYR A 7 -2.54 -12.65 0.06
CA TYR A 7 -1.50 -13.19 0.94
C TYR A 7 -2.11 -14.12 1.99
N THR A 8 -3.27 -13.76 2.56
CA THR A 8 -3.96 -14.60 3.55
C THR A 8 -4.43 -15.92 2.96
N SER A 9 -4.97 -15.92 1.74
CA SER A 9 -5.37 -17.17 1.08
C SER A 9 -4.17 -18.08 0.86
N ARG A 10 -3.04 -17.55 0.37
CA ARG A 10 -1.79 -18.30 0.20
C ARG A 10 -1.18 -18.77 1.52
N PHE A 11 -1.26 -17.96 2.57
CA PHE A 11 -0.73 -18.29 3.90
C PHE A 11 -1.53 -19.41 4.58
N ILE A 12 -2.86 -19.37 4.49
CA ILE A 12 -3.75 -20.38 5.08
C ILE A 12 -3.71 -21.67 4.22
N TYR A 13 -3.80 -21.54 2.91
CA TYR A 13 -3.91 -22.65 1.95
C TYR A 13 -2.61 -22.98 1.22
N HIS A 14 -1.45 -22.68 1.82
CA HIS A 14 -0.12 -22.87 1.21
C HIS A 14 0.12 -24.27 0.61
N LYS A 15 -0.51 -25.33 1.16
CA LYS A 15 -0.40 -26.70 0.63
C LYS A 15 -1.02 -26.87 -0.77
N ASP A 16 -2.03 -26.07 -1.08
CA ASP A 16 -2.72 -26.08 -2.37
C ASP A 16 -2.00 -25.21 -3.41
N PHE A 17 -0.97 -24.46 -2.98
CA PHE A 17 -0.17 -23.57 -3.82
C PHE A 17 1.34 -23.90 -3.67
N PRO A 18 1.84 -24.95 -4.32
CA PRO A 18 3.24 -25.39 -4.19
C PRO A 18 4.26 -24.35 -4.68
N ASP A 19 3.85 -23.43 -5.56
CA ASP A 19 4.64 -22.28 -6.03
C ASP A 19 4.33 -20.98 -5.24
N SER A 20 3.78 -21.09 -4.02
CA SER A 20 3.39 -19.92 -3.24
C SER A 20 4.57 -19.19 -2.60
N GLU A 21 4.32 -17.91 -2.35
CA GLU A 21 5.11 -16.99 -1.54
C GLU A 21 5.32 -17.46 -0.09
N VAL A 22 4.82 -18.63 0.34
CA VAL A 22 4.84 -19.06 1.73
C VAL A 22 5.56 -20.40 1.84
N SER A 23 6.60 -20.43 2.66
CA SER A 23 7.43 -21.64 2.82
C SER A 23 6.68 -22.75 3.55
N THR A 24 7.04 -24.01 3.24
CA THR A 24 6.57 -25.21 3.96
C THR A 24 7.77 -25.95 4.54
N PRO A 25 8.01 -25.93 5.86
CA PRO A 25 7.26 -25.25 6.92
C PRO A 25 7.41 -23.72 6.89
N ARG A 26 6.45 -23.00 7.48
CA ARG A 26 6.45 -21.53 7.50
C ARG A 26 7.66 -21.00 8.25
N THR A 27 8.34 -20.05 7.62
CA THR A 27 9.52 -19.38 8.17
C THR A 27 9.12 -18.17 9.02
N VAL A 28 10.07 -17.60 9.77
CA VAL A 28 9.89 -16.33 10.47
C VAL A 28 9.54 -15.19 9.49
N GLY A 29 10.12 -15.23 8.27
CA GLY A 29 9.82 -14.27 7.21
C GLY A 29 8.34 -14.27 6.81
N ASP A 30 7.75 -15.45 6.67
CA ASP A 30 6.32 -15.60 6.33
C ASP A 30 5.41 -14.98 7.40
N TRP A 31 5.74 -15.17 8.68
CA TRP A 31 4.99 -14.57 9.78
C TRP A 31 5.12 -13.05 9.84
N LEU A 32 6.33 -12.52 9.57
CA LEU A 32 6.56 -11.08 9.50
C LEU A 32 5.77 -10.45 8.33
N ASN A 33 5.76 -11.11 7.18
CA ASN A 33 5.02 -10.66 6.01
C ASN A 33 3.50 -10.68 6.28
N PHE A 34 2.99 -11.73 6.93
CA PHE A 34 1.60 -11.79 7.37
C PHE A 34 1.25 -10.64 8.33
N GLY A 35 2.08 -10.43 9.36
CA GLY A 35 1.89 -9.35 10.33
C GLY A 35 1.89 -7.97 9.67
N GLN A 36 2.81 -7.72 8.75
CA GLN A 36 2.87 -6.47 7.99
C GLN A 36 1.60 -6.22 7.17
N VAL A 37 1.10 -7.24 6.50
CA VAL A 37 -0.10 -7.15 5.68
C VAL A 37 -1.36 -6.89 6.55
N CYS A 38 -1.40 -7.46 7.76
CA CYS A 38 -2.41 -7.12 8.77
C CYS A 38 -2.31 -5.66 9.24
N VAL A 39 -1.10 -5.18 9.54
CA VAL A 39 -0.88 -3.78 9.96
C VAL A 39 -1.30 -2.82 8.85
N LEU A 40 -0.94 -3.10 7.59
CA LEU A 40 -1.36 -2.29 6.45
C LEU A 40 -2.89 -2.25 6.33
N LEU A 41 -3.57 -3.39 6.48
CA LEU A 41 -5.02 -3.44 6.47
C LEU A 41 -5.62 -2.59 7.60
N LEU A 42 -5.12 -2.74 8.82
CA LEU A 42 -5.63 -2.00 9.97
C LEU A 42 -5.43 -0.49 9.78
N SER A 43 -4.22 -0.06 9.41
CA SER A 43 -3.87 1.34 9.20
C SER A 43 -4.71 1.98 8.09
N THR A 44 -4.87 1.29 6.95
CA THR A 44 -5.74 1.79 5.85
C THR A 44 -7.21 1.87 6.26
N THR A 45 -7.69 0.92 7.07
CA THR A 45 -9.06 0.94 7.61
C THR A 45 -9.28 2.11 8.58
N VAL A 46 -8.32 2.35 9.48
CA VAL A 46 -8.36 3.48 10.41
C VAL A 46 -8.33 4.80 9.65
N LEU A 47 -7.44 4.94 8.66
CA LEU A 47 -7.37 6.14 7.81
C LEU A 47 -8.69 6.39 7.08
N LEU A 48 -9.32 5.34 6.53
CA LEU A 48 -10.63 5.48 5.92
C LEU A 48 -11.68 5.92 6.93
N ALA A 49 -11.72 5.30 8.12
CA ALA A 49 -12.66 5.65 9.17
C ALA A 49 -12.50 7.12 9.60
N VAL A 50 -11.26 7.58 9.78
CA VAL A 50 -10.95 8.98 10.07
C VAL A 50 -11.42 9.89 8.94
N ALA A 51 -11.07 9.56 7.69
CA ALA A 51 -11.48 10.34 6.51
C ALA A 51 -13.01 10.42 6.35
N THR A 52 -13.73 9.34 6.70
CA THR A 52 -15.21 9.32 6.67
C THR A 52 -15.85 9.99 7.88
N TRP A 53 -15.17 10.04 9.02
CA TRP A 53 -15.67 10.66 10.24
C TRP A 53 -15.57 12.20 10.22
N TYR A 54 -14.46 12.76 9.76
CA TYR A 54 -14.25 14.20 9.81
C TYR A 54 -15.17 14.96 8.82
N PRO A 55 -15.75 16.11 9.21
CA PRO A 55 -16.62 16.89 8.34
C PRO A 55 -15.88 17.32 7.08
N PRO A 56 -16.44 17.07 5.87
CA PRO A 56 -15.78 17.42 4.63
C PRO A 56 -15.91 18.91 4.33
N ASN A 57 -14.82 19.52 3.87
CA ASN A 57 -14.89 20.79 3.14
C ASN A 57 -15.52 20.61 1.74
N ARG A 58 -15.51 19.38 1.22
CA ARG A 58 -15.96 18.98 -0.12
C ARG A 58 -16.76 17.68 -0.07
N PRO A 59 -18.08 17.75 0.23
CA PRO A 59 -18.88 16.58 0.60
C PRO A 59 -19.08 15.60 -0.57
N PHE A 60 -19.23 16.10 -1.80
CA PHE A 60 -19.43 15.25 -2.97
C PHE A 60 -18.20 14.40 -3.27
N GLU A 61 -17.02 15.01 -3.27
CA GLU A 61 -15.74 14.35 -3.50
C GLU A 61 -15.47 13.29 -2.43
N LYS A 62 -15.78 13.59 -1.16
CA LYS A 62 -15.69 12.61 -0.08
C LYS A 62 -16.59 11.40 -0.33
N VAL A 63 -17.84 11.62 -0.76
CA VAL A 63 -18.77 10.52 -1.09
C VAL A 63 -18.23 9.70 -2.25
N VAL A 64 -17.77 10.34 -3.33
CA VAL A 64 -17.21 9.65 -4.51
C VAL A 64 -15.99 8.81 -4.12
N VAL A 65 -15.04 9.37 -3.36
CA VAL A 65 -13.84 8.64 -2.91
C VAL A 65 -14.22 7.48 -1.98
N THR A 66 -15.16 7.69 -1.07
CA THR A 66 -15.63 6.65 -0.14
C THR A 66 -16.31 5.51 -0.89
N ILE A 67 -17.22 5.81 -1.81
CA ILE A 67 -17.89 4.80 -2.64
C ILE A 67 -16.88 4.07 -3.52
N GLY A 68 -15.94 4.80 -4.13
CA GLY A 68 -14.87 4.20 -4.93
C GLY A 68 -14.03 3.22 -4.12
N TYR A 69 -13.62 3.61 -2.91
CA TYR A 69 -12.86 2.76 -2.01
C TYR A 69 -13.66 1.53 -1.58
N LEU A 70 -14.91 1.70 -1.12
CA LEU A 70 -15.77 0.60 -0.70
C LEU A 70 -16.04 -0.37 -1.83
N SER A 71 -16.26 0.14 -3.05
CA SER A 71 -16.44 -0.67 -4.25
C SER A 71 -15.18 -1.49 -4.50
N PHE A 72 -14.01 -0.87 -4.54
CA PHE A 72 -12.75 -1.58 -4.73
C PHE A 72 -12.51 -2.64 -3.65
N ALA A 73 -12.69 -2.28 -2.37
CA ALA A 73 -12.54 -3.22 -1.25
C ALA A 73 -13.52 -4.41 -1.36
N TYR A 74 -14.77 -4.16 -1.74
CA TYR A 74 -15.77 -5.20 -1.98
C TYR A 74 -15.34 -6.13 -3.12
N TRP A 75 -14.95 -5.58 -4.26
CA TRP A 75 -14.48 -6.35 -5.42
C TRP A 75 -13.21 -7.16 -5.12
N SER A 76 -12.33 -6.68 -4.25
CA SER A 76 -11.14 -7.42 -3.83
C SER A 76 -11.41 -8.51 -2.78
N PHE A 77 -12.48 -8.38 -1.98
CA PHE A 77 -12.74 -9.30 -0.85
C PHE A 77 -13.72 -10.43 -1.20
N VAL A 78 -14.78 -10.11 -1.96
CA VAL A 78 -15.83 -11.07 -2.34
C VAL A 78 -15.30 -12.33 -3.02
N PRO A 79 -14.34 -12.27 -3.95
CA PRO A 79 -13.83 -13.45 -4.65
C PRO A 79 -13.11 -14.46 -3.74
N VAL A 80 -12.76 -14.06 -2.51
CA VAL A 80 -12.04 -14.92 -1.56
C VAL A 80 -12.93 -15.45 -0.45
N LEU A 81 -14.14 -14.92 -0.27
CA LEU A 81 -15.15 -15.50 0.63
C LEU A 81 -15.38 -17.01 0.41
N PRO A 82 -15.45 -17.52 -0.85
CA PRO A 82 -15.65 -18.94 -1.10
C PRO A 82 -14.52 -19.82 -0.56
N HIS A 83 -13.28 -19.32 -0.49
CA HIS A 83 -12.16 -20.08 0.07
C HIS A 83 -12.34 -20.39 1.56
N PHE A 84 -13.17 -19.65 2.29
CA PHE A 84 -13.47 -19.95 3.71
C PHE A 84 -14.57 -21.01 3.88
N SER A 85 -15.21 -21.46 2.79
CA SER A 85 -16.23 -22.50 2.79
C SER A 85 -15.63 -23.89 2.54
N LYS A 86 -15.97 -24.88 3.38
CA LYS A 86 -15.58 -26.29 3.19
C LYS A 86 -16.10 -26.90 1.88
N SER A 87 -17.29 -26.46 1.42
CA SER A 87 -17.95 -26.96 0.21
C SER A 87 -17.21 -26.55 -1.08
N TYR A 88 -16.39 -25.52 -1.00
CA TYR A 88 -15.68 -24.93 -2.14
C TYR A 88 -14.47 -25.76 -2.64
N ARG A 89 -14.03 -26.78 -1.88
CA ARG A 89 -12.86 -27.61 -2.25
C ARG A 89 -13.15 -28.66 -3.32
N GLU A 90 -14.42 -28.96 -3.62
CA GLU A 90 -14.79 -30.09 -4.48
C GLU A 90 -15.14 -29.70 -5.93
N HIS A 91 -15.30 -28.41 -6.25
CA HIS A 91 -15.72 -27.95 -7.58
C HIS A 91 -14.62 -27.15 -8.30
N SER A 92 -14.47 -27.40 -9.61
CA SER A 92 -13.52 -26.75 -10.53
C SER A 92 -13.44 -25.23 -10.32
N GLN A 93 -12.27 -24.78 -9.84
CA GLN A 93 -11.99 -23.47 -9.25
C GLN A 93 -11.57 -22.40 -10.29
N TRP A 94 -11.80 -22.68 -11.57
CA TRP A 94 -11.19 -21.96 -12.69
C TRP A 94 -11.43 -20.43 -12.69
N GLY A 95 -12.58 -19.98 -12.17
CA GLY A 95 -13.02 -18.60 -12.29
C GLY A 95 -12.36 -17.69 -11.28
N ILE A 96 -12.28 -18.16 -10.03
CA ILE A 96 -11.66 -17.41 -8.93
C ILE A 96 -10.15 -17.44 -9.07
N ASP A 97 -9.56 -18.57 -9.45
CA ASP A 97 -8.12 -18.66 -9.69
C ASP A 97 -7.68 -17.74 -10.82
N ARG A 98 -8.45 -17.66 -11.92
CA ARG A 98 -8.21 -16.70 -13.00
C ARG A 98 -8.39 -15.27 -12.56
N PHE A 99 -9.42 -14.98 -11.77
CA PHE A 99 -9.63 -13.64 -11.24
C PHE A 99 -8.45 -13.19 -10.39
N LEU A 100 -8.01 -14.02 -9.43
CA LEU A 100 -6.87 -13.73 -8.55
C LEU A 100 -5.56 -13.66 -9.33
N ALA A 101 -5.35 -14.55 -10.30
CA ALA A 101 -4.18 -14.52 -11.18
C ALA A 101 -4.15 -13.24 -12.01
N MET A 102 -5.26 -12.88 -12.68
CA MET A 102 -5.40 -11.64 -13.44
C MET A 102 -5.17 -10.41 -12.56
N HIS A 103 -5.81 -10.35 -11.39
CA HIS A 103 -5.64 -9.24 -10.45
C HIS A 103 -4.19 -9.09 -10.01
N SER A 104 -3.54 -10.19 -9.58
CA SER A 104 -2.12 -10.16 -9.18
C SER A 104 -1.18 -9.72 -10.31
N TYR A 105 -1.53 -10.02 -11.57
CA TYR A 105 -0.74 -9.65 -12.72
C TYR A 105 -0.98 -8.19 -13.11
N TRP A 106 -2.23 -7.77 -13.25
CA TRP A 106 -2.55 -6.47 -13.81
C TRP A 106 -2.51 -5.35 -12.79
N VAL A 107 -3.02 -5.58 -11.58
CA VAL A 107 -3.15 -4.51 -10.57
C VAL A 107 -1.79 -4.07 -10.08
N ASN A 108 -0.89 -5.01 -9.74
CA ASN A 108 0.45 -4.67 -9.26
C ASN A 108 1.21 -3.81 -10.30
N TRP A 109 1.25 -4.25 -11.56
CA TRP A 109 1.88 -3.48 -12.63
C TRP A 109 1.20 -2.13 -12.87
N PHE A 110 -0.14 -2.07 -12.82
CA PHE A 110 -0.89 -0.83 -12.99
C PHE A 110 -0.63 0.17 -11.87
N VAL A 111 -0.53 -0.31 -10.63
CA VAL A 111 -0.18 0.52 -9.47
C VAL A 111 1.23 1.07 -9.64
N THR A 112 2.23 0.20 -9.82
CA THR A 112 3.64 0.59 -9.92
C THR A 112 3.93 1.50 -11.12
N LEU A 113 3.41 1.20 -12.31
CA LEU A 113 3.73 1.93 -13.54
C LEU A 113 2.75 3.07 -13.86
N GLY A 114 1.52 3.01 -13.36
CA GLY A 114 0.47 3.97 -13.66
C GLY A 114 0.19 4.90 -12.49
N VAL A 115 -0.37 4.35 -11.41
CA VAL A 115 -0.84 5.14 -10.27
C VAL A 115 0.29 5.94 -9.62
N PHE A 116 1.45 5.32 -9.41
CA PHE A 116 2.59 5.99 -8.79
C PHE A 116 3.08 7.21 -9.58
N PRO A 117 3.50 7.10 -10.85
CA PRO A 117 3.95 8.26 -11.63
C PRO A 117 2.90 9.35 -11.75
N ILE A 118 1.62 8.98 -11.93
CA ILE A 118 0.52 9.95 -12.03
C ILE A 118 0.34 10.68 -10.70
N SER A 119 0.34 9.95 -9.58
CA SER A 119 0.18 10.55 -8.24
C SER A 119 1.32 11.52 -7.93
N LEU A 120 2.56 11.16 -8.26
CA LEU A 120 3.74 12.03 -8.13
C LEU A 120 3.62 13.28 -8.99
N PHE A 121 3.24 13.12 -10.25
CA PHE A 121 3.06 14.24 -11.16
C PHE A 121 1.97 15.21 -10.65
N CYS A 122 0.83 14.68 -10.22
CA CYS A 122 -0.23 15.49 -9.64
C CYS A 122 0.22 16.20 -8.36
N GLN A 123 0.87 15.48 -7.42
CA GLN A 123 1.39 16.07 -6.19
C GLN A 123 2.40 17.18 -6.48
N TRP A 124 3.32 16.95 -7.41
CA TRP A 124 4.28 17.96 -7.84
C TRP A 124 3.58 19.19 -8.41
N LEU A 125 2.61 19.02 -9.31
CA LEU A 125 1.84 20.14 -9.87
C LEU A 125 1.08 20.94 -8.80
N PHE A 126 0.51 20.27 -7.79
CA PHE A 126 -0.22 20.93 -6.71
C PHE A 126 0.69 21.68 -5.74
N MET A 127 1.92 21.20 -5.51
CA MET A 127 2.87 21.87 -4.62
C MET A 127 3.68 22.95 -5.34
N HIS A 128 3.78 22.90 -6.67
CA HIS A 128 4.58 23.85 -7.43
C HIS A 128 3.98 25.26 -7.36
N GLY A 129 4.64 26.14 -6.61
CA GLY A 129 4.23 27.54 -6.44
C GLY A 129 3.12 27.78 -5.42
N GLN A 130 2.78 26.78 -4.60
CA GLN A 130 1.87 26.94 -3.46
C GLN A 130 2.65 26.88 -2.14
N PRO A 131 2.22 27.59 -1.08
CA PRO A 131 2.80 27.42 0.25
C PRO A 131 2.61 25.97 0.72
N ILE A 132 3.62 25.44 1.41
CA ILE A 132 3.60 24.06 1.90
C ILE A 132 2.39 23.89 2.83
N PRO A 133 1.55 22.86 2.63
CA PRO A 133 0.45 22.60 3.54
C PRO A 133 0.96 22.42 4.96
N GLN A 134 0.41 23.16 5.93
CA GLN A 134 0.77 23.03 7.36
C GLN A 134 0.50 21.62 7.93
N SER A 135 -0.20 20.78 7.19
CA SER A 135 -0.49 19.38 7.52
C SER A 135 0.62 18.39 7.18
N LEU A 136 1.67 18.78 6.45
CA LEU A 136 2.81 17.90 6.17
C LEU A 136 3.80 17.93 7.34
N SER A 137 3.83 16.88 8.15
CA SER A 137 4.85 16.73 9.19
C SER A 137 6.19 16.33 8.60
N VAL A 138 7.25 17.11 8.85
CA VAL A 138 8.62 16.84 8.39
C VAL A 138 9.13 15.54 8.98
N TRP A 139 8.92 15.35 10.29
CA TRP A 139 9.26 14.11 10.99
C TRP A 139 8.45 12.93 10.48
N GLY A 140 7.16 13.15 10.19
CA GLY A 140 6.29 12.17 9.56
C GLY A 140 6.84 11.68 8.21
N LEU A 141 7.21 12.60 7.32
CA LEU A 141 7.80 12.28 6.01
C LEU A 141 9.12 11.51 6.15
N ALA A 142 10.00 11.96 7.05
CA ALA A 142 11.29 11.31 7.30
C ALA A 142 11.10 9.88 7.82
N ALA A 143 10.22 9.71 8.82
CA ALA A 143 9.91 8.40 9.37
C ALA A 143 9.28 7.48 8.32
N GLN A 144 8.33 7.98 7.52
CA GLN A 144 7.73 7.22 6.42
C GLN A 144 8.77 6.81 5.39
N ALA A 145 9.65 7.71 4.96
CA ALA A 145 10.72 7.41 4.00
C ALA A 145 11.61 6.27 4.50
N VAL A 146 12.11 6.37 5.73
CA VAL A 146 12.97 5.35 6.34
C VAL A 146 12.24 4.02 6.45
N VAL A 147 11.02 4.01 6.99
CA VAL A 147 10.23 2.80 7.13
C VAL A 147 10.01 2.14 5.77
N PHE A 148 9.51 2.88 4.78
CA PHE A 148 9.23 2.32 3.45
C PHE A 148 10.48 1.77 2.74
N ILE A 149 11.62 2.45 2.84
CA ILE A 149 12.90 1.94 2.30
C ILE A 149 13.29 0.64 3.00
N LEU A 150 13.29 0.62 4.33
CA LEU A 150 13.64 -0.58 5.10
C LEU A 150 12.68 -1.73 4.80
N MET A 151 11.38 -1.44 4.65
CA MET A 151 10.37 -2.43 4.27
C MET A 151 10.68 -3.02 2.90
N GLY A 152 10.95 -2.18 1.89
CA GLY A 152 11.26 -2.60 0.54
C GLY A 152 12.52 -3.46 0.47
N VAL A 153 13.59 -3.05 1.15
CA VAL A 153 14.83 -3.84 1.24
C VAL A 153 14.58 -5.16 1.96
N SER A 154 13.91 -5.13 3.12
CA SER A 154 13.65 -6.34 3.93
C SER A 154 12.85 -7.39 3.17
N TRP A 155 11.96 -6.97 2.27
CA TRP A 155 11.12 -7.88 1.50
C TRP A 155 11.93 -8.75 0.54
N THR A 156 13.03 -8.22 -0.02
CA THR A 156 13.90 -8.97 -0.93
C THR A 156 14.67 -10.10 -0.23
N TRP A 157 14.93 -9.98 1.07
CA TRP A 157 15.58 -11.02 1.87
C TRP A 157 14.63 -12.04 2.49
N ARG A 158 13.35 -11.69 2.69
CA ARG A 158 12.38 -12.58 3.35
C ARG A 158 11.81 -13.65 2.43
N MET A 159 11.86 -13.43 1.12
CA MET A 159 11.30 -14.35 0.11
C MET A 159 12.40 -14.84 -0.81
N THR A 160 12.71 -16.14 -0.76
CA THR A 160 13.66 -16.77 -1.65
C THR A 160 12.94 -17.69 -2.61
N ILE A 161 12.96 -17.34 -3.90
CA ILE A 161 12.54 -18.23 -4.99
C ILE A 161 13.81 -18.77 -5.64
N ASP A 162 13.84 -20.05 -5.94
CA ASP A 162 14.97 -20.65 -6.66
C ASP A 162 14.92 -20.25 -8.14
N ARG A 163 15.94 -19.53 -8.61
CA ARG A 163 16.14 -19.11 -10.01
C ARG A 163 14.89 -18.54 -10.70
N PRO A 164 14.22 -17.51 -10.13
CA PRO A 164 13.04 -16.92 -10.75
C PRO A 164 13.42 -16.18 -12.03
N THR A 165 12.56 -16.22 -13.04
CA THR A 165 12.57 -15.18 -14.08
C THR A 165 12.25 -13.81 -13.45
N TRP A 166 12.66 -12.71 -14.09
CA TRP A 166 12.36 -11.36 -13.59
C TRP A 166 10.85 -11.14 -13.35
N VAL A 167 10.02 -11.68 -14.24
CA VAL A 167 8.55 -11.61 -14.13
C VAL A 167 8.04 -12.38 -12.92
N GLN A 168 8.54 -13.59 -12.67
CA GLN A 168 8.18 -14.37 -11.49
C GLN A 168 8.67 -13.70 -10.20
N TRP A 169 9.92 -13.21 -10.19
CA TRP A 169 10.46 -12.47 -9.05
C TRP A 169 9.58 -11.26 -8.74
N TYR A 170 9.24 -10.45 -9.74
CA TYR A 170 8.39 -9.28 -9.54
C TYR A 170 6.99 -9.66 -9.07
N LYS A 171 6.37 -10.69 -9.68
CA LYS A 171 5.03 -11.16 -9.31
C LYS A 171 4.92 -11.56 -7.83
N TYR A 172 5.96 -12.19 -7.28
CA TYR A 172 5.89 -12.81 -5.96
C TYR A 172 6.63 -12.01 -4.86
N VAL A 173 7.65 -11.26 -5.24
CA VAL A 173 8.54 -10.56 -4.30
C VAL A 173 8.67 -9.09 -4.67
N GLY A 174 8.94 -8.83 -5.95
CA GLY A 174 9.33 -7.51 -6.41
C GLY A 174 8.22 -6.48 -6.36
N TYR A 175 6.94 -6.83 -6.52
CA TYR A 175 5.88 -5.82 -6.45
C TYR A 175 5.87 -5.12 -5.10
N ALA A 176 5.88 -5.88 -3.99
CA ALA A 176 5.89 -5.31 -2.65
C ALA A 176 7.23 -4.61 -2.36
N ALA A 177 8.36 -5.18 -2.78
CA ALA A 177 9.65 -4.54 -2.59
C ALA A 177 9.74 -3.20 -3.34
N VAL A 178 9.37 -3.18 -4.63
CA VAL A 178 9.41 -2.02 -5.51
C VAL A 178 8.42 -0.96 -5.07
N ASP A 179 7.18 -1.32 -4.73
CA ASP A 179 6.17 -0.36 -4.28
C ASP A 179 6.61 0.34 -2.99
N ASN A 180 7.12 -0.42 -2.00
CA ASN A 180 7.65 0.18 -0.77
C ASN A 180 8.87 1.06 -1.06
N LEU A 181 9.81 0.64 -1.91
CA LEU A 181 10.95 1.50 -2.29
C LEU A 181 10.50 2.78 -2.99
N LEU A 182 9.55 2.69 -3.92
CA LEU A 182 9.00 3.85 -4.61
C LEU A 182 8.34 4.80 -3.62
N PHE A 183 7.50 4.30 -2.71
CA PHE A 183 6.95 5.12 -1.62
C PHE A 183 8.07 5.79 -0.81
N GLY A 184 9.11 5.06 -0.43
CA GLY A 184 10.25 5.60 0.30
C GLY A 184 10.96 6.73 -0.45
N ILE A 185 11.17 6.57 -1.76
CA ILE A 185 11.76 7.58 -2.64
C ILE A 185 10.87 8.82 -2.72
N VAL A 186 9.55 8.64 -2.94
CA VAL A 186 8.59 9.74 -2.96
C VAL A 186 8.64 10.54 -1.66
N GLN A 187 8.55 9.85 -0.52
CA GLN A 187 8.59 10.50 0.80
C GLN A 187 9.94 11.20 1.04
N SER A 188 11.04 10.65 0.54
CA SER A 188 12.35 11.29 0.60
C SER A 188 12.41 12.57 -0.24
N ILE A 189 11.85 12.56 -1.45
CA ILE A 189 11.76 13.74 -2.32
C ILE A 189 10.91 14.82 -1.66
N LEU A 190 9.76 14.46 -1.09
CA LEU A 190 8.89 15.38 -0.36
C LEU A 190 9.60 15.98 0.86
N TYR A 191 10.29 15.14 1.64
CA TYR A 191 11.09 15.58 2.79
C TYR A 191 12.16 16.60 2.38
N LEU A 192 12.93 16.33 1.33
CA LEU A 192 13.96 17.24 0.82
C LEU A 192 13.36 18.55 0.28
N PHE A 193 12.20 18.47 -0.39
CA PHE A 193 11.49 19.64 -0.87
C PHE A 193 11.05 20.54 0.29
N VAL A 194 10.44 19.96 1.33
CA VAL A 194 10.00 20.70 2.52
C VAL A 194 11.19 21.33 3.24
N LEU A 195 12.30 20.62 3.41
CA LEU A 195 13.53 21.18 3.98
C LEU A 195 14.10 22.34 3.16
N GLY A 196 14.12 22.22 1.83
CA GLY A 196 14.63 23.27 0.95
C GLY A 196 13.82 24.56 1.01
N VAL A 197 12.49 24.44 1.08
CA VAL A 197 11.60 25.60 1.24
C VAL A 197 11.67 26.18 2.64
N ALA A 198 11.70 25.34 3.68
CA ALA A 198 11.85 25.80 5.07
C ALA A 198 13.19 26.49 5.33
N GLY A 199 14.28 26.04 4.68
CA GLY A 199 15.57 26.73 4.73
C GLY A 199 15.60 28.07 3.99
N SER A 200 14.62 28.32 3.10
CA SER A 200 14.48 29.57 2.35
C SER A 200 13.51 30.56 2.98
N ALA A 201 12.64 30.11 3.88
CA ALA A 201 11.73 30.94 4.65
C ALA A 201 12.34 31.22 6.03
N GLU A 202 12.49 32.49 6.41
CA GLU A 202 12.93 32.86 7.76
C GLU A 202 11.86 32.47 8.81
N GLY A 203 11.85 31.21 9.25
CA GLY A 203 10.95 30.72 10.30
C GLY A 203 11.13 29.23 10.59
N PRO A 204 10.92 28.77 11.83
CA PRO A 204 11.09 27.36 12.18
C PRO A 204 10.05 26.50 11.47
N ALA A 205 10.52 25.50 10.71
CA ALA A 205 9.71 24.54 9.95
C ALA A 205 8.63 23.84 10.79
N ASP A 206 8.85 23.70 12.09
CA ASP A 206 7.97 23.00 13.05
C ASP A 206 6.72 23.80 13.46
N ALA A 207 6.63 25.10 13.15
CA ALA A 207 5.52 25.94 13.63
C ALA A 207 4.14 25.50 13.09
N GLY A 208 4.10 24.83 11.92
CA GLY A 208 2.85 24.35 11.31
C GLY A 208 2.26 23.10 11.99
N GLU A 209 3.10 22.19 12.51
CA GLU A 209 2.65 20.89 13.04
C GLU A 209 1.87 21.01 14.37
N ALA A 210 2.16 22.05 15.15
CA ALA A 210 1.49 22.33 16.43
C ALA A 210 0.35 23.37 16.31
N SER A 211 0.16 23.95 15.13
CA SER A 211 -0.87 24.96 14.91
C SER A 211 -2.24 24.31 14.75
N PRO A 212 -3.30 24.83 15.40
CA PRO A 212 -4.64 24.28 15.24
C PRO A 212 -5.06 24.36 13.77
N LEU A 213 -5.55 23.23 13.23
CA LEU A 213 -5.99 23.09 11.84
C LEU A 213 -7.22 23.95 11.49
N LEU A 214 -7.84 24.58 12.49
CA LEU A 214 -8.97 25.49 12.37
C LEU A 214 -8.67 26.76 13.16
N PRO A 215 -8.96 27.96 12.61
CA PRO A 215 -9.05 29.17 13.41
C PRO A 215 -10.28 29.09 14.33
N ASP A 216 -10.15 29.66 15.54
CA ASP A 216 -11.25 29.85 16.50
C ASP A 216 -12.44 30.65 15.90
#